data_AF-A0AAU3UPZ6-F1
#
_entry.id   AF-A0AAU3UPZ6-F1
#
_cell.length_a   1.000
_cell.length_b   1.000
_cell.length_c   1.000
_cell.angle_alpha   90.00
_cell.angle_beta   90.00
_cell.angle_gamma   90.00
#
_symmetry.space_group_name_H-M   'P 1'
#
loop_
_entity.id
_entity.type
_entity.pdbx_description
1 polymer ?
#
loop_
_entity_poly.entity_id
_entity_poly.type
_entity_poly.pdbx_seq_one_letter_code
_entity_poly.pdbx_strand_id
1 'polypeptide(L)'
;MRDQLRMLGGWWREDVDYRWVVGALAARSTLGVLRAAIGLCGLAGPTIGMLTVLSAQGPQNQLARIALWVLIALGVVWTLHWWLGGWPSEWESLLLAASADVCITLVCALSPGYVVRSVGMMLLLIVGVYVSAFHGTKALAVHTIWSLTAAVLLAVPMFSSGDISSAVILILGMGAAVVVPPGLQFCYWALRSEMLSDPLTMLLSRRGLDYHSAGMFARPGPIPVSVMMIDLDRFKTVNDTFGHSAGDDVLVRTAERLRRAAPAHSIVSRFGGEEFAIIVRMPVEDARAAAERLLRAVAEPIGSISVTASIGLAVFHAPAARPCDQPVREVIRSADTAMYQAKQRGGNAVVVAGRLSMLSPASEGRSNHVRHRA
;
A
#
# COMPACT_ATOMS: atom_id res chain seq x y z
N MET A 1 20.47 -18.61 -1.18
CA MET A 1 21.02 -17.33 -0.66
C MET A 1 20.74 -16.12 -1.55
N ARG A 2 21.07 -16.11 -2.86
CA ARG A 2 20.80 -14.93 -3.73
C ARG A 2 19.32 -14.56 -3.85
N ASP A 3 18.43 -15.55 -3.98
CA ASP A 3 16.99 -15.29 -4.10
C ASP A 3 16.35 -14.82 -2.79
N GLN A 4 16.80 -15.36 -1.65
CA GLN A 4 16.41 -14.89 -0.33
C GLN A 4 16.81 -13.43 -0.09
N LEU A 5 18.03 -13.04 -0.49
CA LEU A 5 18.50 -11.65 -0.41
C LEU A 5 17.71 -10.72 -1.33
N ARG A 6 17.27 -11.21 -2.51
CA ARG A 6 16.39 -10.46 -3.40
C ARG A 6 15.00 -10.25 -2.80
N MET A 7 14.42 -11.28 -2.19
CA MET A 7 13.13 -11.20 -1.49
C MET A 7 13.18 -10.19 -0.35
N LEU A 8 14.19 -10.30 0.53
CA LEU A 8 14.38 -9.35 1.63
C LEU A 8 14.59 -7.93 1.12
N GLY A 9 15.37 -7.76 0.05
CA GLY A 9 15.56 -6.47 -0.60
C GLY A 9 14.28 -5.93 -1.27
N GLY A 10 13.37 -6.81 -1.71
CA GLY A 10 12.04 -6.44 -2.20
C GLY A 10 11.16 -5.91 -1.08
N TRP A 11 11.01 -6.69 -0.02
CA TRP A 11 10.27 -6.32 1.19
C TRP A 11 10.77 -5.02 1.83
N TRP A 12 12.08 -4.79 1.87
CA TRP A 12 12.65 -3.56 2.42
C TRP A 12 12.37 -2.31 1.57
N ARG A 13 12.24 -2.47 0.25
CA ARG A 13 12.04 -1.36 -0.69
C ARG A 13 10.58 -1.07 -1.00
N GLU A 14 9.66 -1.94 -0.59
CA GLU A 14 8.25 -1.70 -0.84
C GLU A 14 7.76 -0.51 -0.01
N ASP A 15 7.19 0.47 -0.70
CA ASP A 15 6.42 1.53 -0.07
C ASP A 15 4.96 1.05 0.04
N VAL A 16 4.48 0.86 1.27
CA VAL A 16 3.08 0.52 1.54
C VAL A 16 2.21 1.74 1.29
N ASP A 17 1.23 1.63 0.38
CA ASP A 17 0.26 2.70 0.17
C ASP A 17 -0.80 2.66 1.28
N TYR A 18 -0.55 3.43 2.35
CA TYR A 18 -1.45 3.57 3.50
C TYR A 18 -2.89 3.87 3.07
N ARG A 19 -3.06 4.78 2.10
CA ARG A 19 -4.41 5.19 1.64
C ARG A 19 -5.13 4.05 0.95
N TRP A 20 -4.40 3.27 0.14
CA TRP A 20 -4.98 2.09 -0.48
C TRP A 20 -5.43 1.06 0.56
N VAL A 21 -4.60 0.78 1.57
CA VAL A 21 -4.95 -0.20 2.64
C VAL A 21 -6.22 0.25 3.37
N VAL A 22 -6.27 1.52 3.78
CA VAL A 22 -7.43 2.09 4.46
C VAL A 22 -8.67 2.07 3.56
N GLY A 23 -8.53 2.43 2.28
CA GLY A 23 -9.63 2.40 1.31
C GLY A 23 -10.16 0.98 1.06
N ALA A 24 -9.27 -0.01 0.99
CA ALA A 24 -9.64 -1.42 0.82
C ALA A 24 -10.41 -1.96 2.04
N LEU A 25 -10.02 -1.55 3.25
CA LEU A 25 -10.74 -1.89 4.49
C LEU A 25 -12.08 -1.16 4.60
N ALA A 26 -12.13 0.11 4.17
CA ALA A 26 -13.35 0.90 4.12
C ALA A 26 -14.40 0.28 3.20
N ALA A 27 -13.97 -0.19 2.03
CA ALA A 27 -14.83 -0.86 1.05
C ALA A 27 -15.46 -2.16 1.58
N ARG A 28 -14.89 -2.75 2.64
CA ARG A 28 -15.40 -3.95 3.32
C ARG A 28 -16.14 -3.63 4.63
N SER A 29 -16.39 -2.36 4.93
CA SER A 29 -17.00 -1.90 6.18
C SER A 29 -16.26 -2.34 7.46
N THR A 30 -14.96 -2.65 7.34
CA THR A 30 -14.15 -3.18 8.46
C THR A 30 -13.53 -2.09 9.34
N LEU A 31 -13.44 -0.85 8.85
CA LEU A 31 -12.80 0.25 9.59
C LEU A 31 -13.47 0.53 10.93
N GLY A 32 -14.80 0.43 11.04
CA GLY A 32 -15.50 0.66 12.31
C GLY A 32 -15.10 -0.36 13.39
N VAL A 33 -15.01 -1.63 13.01
CA VAL A 33 -14.59 -2.72 13.89
C VAL A 33 -13.14 -2.51 14.34
N LEU A 34 -12.25 -2.16 13.41
CA LEU A 34 -10.84 -1.91 13.72
C LEU A 34 -10.67 -0.70 14.66
N ARG A 35 -11.40 0.41 14.41
CA ARG A 35 -11.37 1.57 15.30
C ARG A 35 -11.83 1.24 16.72
N ALA A 36 -12.90 0.46 16.85
CA ALA A 36 -13.38 0.01 18.14
C ALA A 36 -12.34 -0.83 18.88
N ALA A 37 -11.74 -1.81 18.18
CA ALA A 37 -10.69 -2.68 18.72
C ALA A 37 -9.42 -1.91 19.11
N ILE A 38 -8.93 -1.01 18.25
CA ILE A 38 -7.74 -0.19 18.53
C ILE A 38 -7.99 0.72 19.73
N GLY A 39 -9.15 1.40 19.80
CA GLY A 39 -9.50 2.23 20.94
C GLY A 39 -9.60 1.41 22.25
N LEU A 40 -10.15 0.19 22.19
CA LEU A 40 -10.18 -0.73 23.34
C LEU A 40 -8.77 -1.11 23.81
N CYS A 41 -7.86 -1.45 22.88
CA CYS A 41 -6.45 -1.68 23.21
C CYS A 41 -5.79 -0.42 23.79
N GLY A 42 -6.16 0.76 23.29
CA GLY A 42 -5.66 2.06 23.77
C GLY A 42 -5.96 2.34 25.24
N LEU A 43 -7.02 1.74 25.82
CA LEU A 43 -7.33 1.88 27.24
C LEU A 43 -6.29 1.23 28.17
N ALA A 44 -5.52 0.26 27.68
CA ALA A 44 -4.58 -0.48 28.52
C ALA A 44 -3.53 0.45 29.15
N GLY A 45 -2.95 1.36 28.38
CA GLY A 45 -1.94 2.31 28.87
C GLY A 45 -2.45 3.22 30.00
N PRO A 46 -3.53 4.00 29.79
CA PRO A 46 -4.16 4.81 30.84
C PRO A 46 -4.57 4.01 32.08
N THR A 47 -5.10 2.80 31.89
CA THR A 47 -5.51 1.94 33.00
C THR A 47 -4.30 1.50 33.83
N ILE A 48 -3.22 1.05 33.17
CA ILE A 48 -1.96 0.69 33.86
C ILE A 48 -1.37 1.90 34.58
N GLY A 49 -1.34 3.07 33.94
CA GLY A 49 -0.88 4.31 34.56
C GLY A 49 -1.70 4.67 35.80
N MET A 50 -3.03 4.60 35.71
CA MET A 50 -3.94 4.88 36.82
C MET A 50 -3.72 3.90 37.99
N LEU A 51 -3.67 2.60 37.70
CA LEU A 51 -3.38 1.57 38.71
C LEU A 51 -2.01 1.80 39.37
N THR A 52 -1.01 2.23 38.60
CA THR A 52 0.33 2.54 39.13
C THR A 52 0.29 3.71 40.10
N VAL A 53 -0.39 4.80 39.75
CA VAL A 53 -0.51 5.99 40.63
C VAL A 53 -1.31 5.68 41.89
N LEU A 54 -2.33 4.82 41.80
CA LEU A 54 -3.16 4.42 42.94
C LEU A 54 -2.51 3.33 43.81
N SER A 55 -1.49 2.64 43.29
CA SER A 55 -0.82 1.58 44.03
C SER A 55 -0.01 2.12 45.21
N ALA A 56 0.05 1.35 46.31
CA ALA A 56 0.88 1.68 47.46
C ALA A 56 2.38 1.75 47.11
N GLN A 57 2.78 1.03 46.07
CA GLN A 57 4.14 1.02 45.53
C GLN A 57 4.34 2.06 44.43
N GLY A 58 3.37 2.96 44.16
CA GLY A 58 3.48 3.97 43.10
C GLY A 58 4.62 4.98 43.32
N PRO A 59 4.90 5.85 42.34
CA PRO A 59 5.97 6.83 42.46
C PRO A 59 5.74 7.77 43.64
N GLN A 60 6.74 7.87 44.52
CA GLN A 60 6.69 8.72 45.71
C GLN A 60 6.99 10.19 45.40
N ASN A 61 7.72 10.46 44.31
CA ASN A 61 8.05 11.82 43.87
C ASN A 61 6.82 12.49 43.22
N GLN A 62 6.49 13.71 43.68
CA GLN A 62 5.40 14.52 43.13
C GLN A 62 5.53 14.78 41.62
N LEU A 63 6.74 15.04 41.13
CA LEU A 63 6.98 15.27 39.70
C LEU A 63 6.62 14.04 38.85
N ALA A 64 7.00 12.86 39.31
CA ALA A 64 6.67 11.60 38.63
C ALA A 64 5.17 11.32 38.65
N ARG A 65 4.47 11.64 39.75
CA ARG A 65 3.01 11.51 39.83
C ARG A 65 2.29 12.46 38.88
N ILE A 66 2.72 13.73 38.80
CA ILE A 66 2.18 14.71 37.86
C ILE A 66 2.41 14.22 36.42
N ALA A 67 3.63 13.78 36.11
CA ALA A 67 3.95 13.25 34.79
C ALA A 67 3.07 12.05 34.41
N LEU A 68 2.83 11.10 35.33
CA LEU A 68 1.93 9.98 35.08
C LEU A 68 0.49 10.43 34.81
N TRP A 69 -0.05 11.40 35.58
CA TRP A 69 -1.39 11.93 35.30
C TRP A 69 -1.50 12.59 33.92
N VAL A 70 -0.47 13.31 33.49
CA VAL A 70 -0.40 13.88 32.13
C VAL A 70 -0.40 12.76 31.08
N LEU A 71 0.41 11.71 31.27
CA LEU A 71 0.48 10.56 30.35
C LEU A 71 -0.85 9.78 30.29
N ILE A 72 -1.53 9.60 31.42
CA ILE A 72 -2.87 9.00 31.49
C ILE A 72 -3.86 9.85 30.69
N ALA A 73 -3.90 11.16 30.92
CA ALA A 73 -4.80 12.07 30.21
C ALA A 73 -4.55 12.03 28.69
N LEU A 74 -3.28 12.04 28.26
CA LEU A 74 -2.91 11.91 26.85
C LEU A 74 -3.40 10.59 26.25
N GLY A 75 -3.20 9.47 26.94
CA GLY A 75 -3.68 8.18 26.47
C GLY A 75 -5.21 8.09 26.38
N VAL A 76 -5.94 8.70 27.33
CA VAL A 76 -7.42 8.81 27.26
C VAL A 76 -7.85 9.64 26.04
N VAL A 77 -7.23 10.79 25.81
CA VAL A 77 -7.51 11.64 24.64
C VAL A 77 -7.32 10.84 23.34
N TRP A 78 -6.32 9.97 23.27
CA TRP A 78 -6.10 9.16 22.08
C TRP A 78 -7.09 8.02 21.91
N THR A 79 -7.46 7.34 23.00
CA THR A 79 -8.56 6.36 22.93
C THR A 79 -9.83 7.02 22.41
N LEU A 80 -10.14 8.22 22.90
CA LEU A 80 -11.30 8.99 22.44
C LEU A 80 -11.15 9.42 20.97
N HIS A 81 -9.95 9.77 20.51
CA HIS A 81 -9.70 10.07 19.09
C HIS A 81 -10.07 8.87 18.21
N TRP A 82 -9.69 7.65 18.57
CA TRP A 82 -10.02 6.45 17.80
C TRP A 82 -11.53 6.17 17.76
N TRP A 83 -12.25 6.39 18.86
CA TRP A 83 -13.69 6.11 18.95
C TRP A 83 -14.58 7.22 18.39
N LEU A 84 -14.20 8.48 18.55
CA LEU A 84 -15.03 9.63 18.18
C LEU A 84 -14.57 10.31 16.87
N GLY A 85 -13.30 10.16 16.50
CA GLY A 85 -12.70 10.81 15.33
C GLY A 85 -12.96 10.12 13.99
N GLY A 86 -12.32 10.61 12.93
CA GLY A 86 -12.20 9.89 11.67
C GLY A 86 -11.06 8.88 11.69
N TRP A 87 -10.92 8.07 10.63
CA TRP A 87 -9.68 7.30 10.46
C TRP A 87 -8.51 8.29 10.22
N PRO A 88 -7.37 8.15 10.92
CA PRO A 88 -6.29 9.11 10.84
C PRO A 88 -5.65 9.14 9.44
N SER A 89 -5.14 10.30 9.03
CA SER A 89 -4.22 10.38 7.90
C SER A 89 -2.93 9.60 8.18
N GLU A 90 -2.13 9.34 7.15
CA GLU A 90 -0.88 8.58 7.28
C GLU A 90 0.08 9.22 8.31
N TRP A 91 0.25 10.54 8.25
CA TRP A 91 1.11 11.28 9.17
C TRP A 91 0.55 11.25 10.59
N GLU A 92 -0.75 11.47 10.77
CA GLU A 92 -1.40 11.37 12.09
C GLU A 92 -1.26 9.96 12.67
N SER A 93 -1.40 8.93 11.84
CA SER A 93 -1.24 7.53 12.24
C SER A 93 0.20 7.23 12.70
N LEU A 94 1.21 7.73 11.98
CA LEU A 94 2.61 7.62 12.39
C LEU A 94 2.90 8.39 13.68
N LEU A 95 2.33 9.59 13.83
CA LEU A 95 2.41 10.35 15.09
C LEU A 95 1.84 9.55 16.24
N LEU A 96 0.61 9.03 16.09
CA LEU A 96 -0.07 8.25 17.12
C LEU A 96 0.75 7.03 17.54
N ALA A 97 1.37 6.33 16.58
CA ALA A 97 2.24 5.20 16.88
C ALA A 97 3.52 5.62 17.62
N ALA A 98 4.22 6.64 17.13
CA ALA A 98 5.46 7.13 17.75
C ALA A 98 5.21 7.70 19.15
N SER A 99 4.10 8.42 19.33
CA SER A 99 3.73 8.93 20.63
C SER A 99 3.31 7.79 21.56
N ALA A 100 2.66 6.72 21.08
CA ALA A 100 2.32 5.55 21.89
C ALA A 100 3.59 4.90 22.46
N ASP A 101 4.58 4.70 21.60
CA ASP A 101 5.89 4.19 21.98
C ASP A 101 6.51 5.02 23.10
N VAL A 102 6.51 6.35 22.97
CA VAL A 102 7.01 7.29 23.99
C VAL A 102 6.20 7.18 25.29
N CYS A 103 4.88 7.31 25.22
CA CYS A 103 4.01 7.32 26.40
C CYS A 103 4.10 6.00 27.18
N ILE A 104 4.03 4.86 26.49
CA ILE A 104 4.15 3.53 27.10
C ILE A 104 5.51 3.40 27.80
N THR A 105 6.60 3.78 27.12
CA THR A 105 7.95 3.70 27.67
C THR A 105 8.11 4.59 28.91
N LEU A 106 7.59 5.83 28.86
CA LEU A 106 7.65 6.76 29.99
C LEU A 106 6.80 6.29 31.18
N VAL A 107 5.60 5.75 30.95
CA VAL A 107 4.79 5.14 32.01
C VAL A 107 5.58 4.02 32.68
N CYS A 108 6.20 3.12 31.91
CA CYS A 108 7.04 2.05 32.45
C CYS A 108 8.27 2.59 33.21
N ALA A 109 8.96 3.60 32.69
CA ALA A 109 10.16 4.17 33.31
C ALA A 109 9.85 4.83 34.66
N LEU A 110 8.72 5.53 34.73
CA LEU A 110 8.24 6.19 35.95
C LEU A 110 7.59 5.21 36.93
N SER A 111 7.34 3.96 36.50
CA SER A 111 6.80 2.91 37.34
C SER A 111 7.93 2.22 38.11
N PRO A 112 7.83 2.15 39.45
CA PRO A 112 8.88 1.56 40.29
C PRO A 112 8.87 0.02 40.29
N GLY A 113 7.74 -0.63 39.98
CA GLY A 113 7.63 -2.09 39.98
C GLY A 113 8.06 -2.74 38.66
N TYR A 114 8.84 -3.81 38.74
CA TYR A 114 9.28 -4.57 37.55
C TYR A 114 8.11 -5.21 36.80
N VAL A 115 7.05 -5.64 37.49
CA VAL A 115 5.85 -6.21 36.86
C VAL A 115 5.22 -5.19 35.89
N VAL A 116 5.12 -3.92 36.32
CA VAL A 116 4.56 -2.86 35.48
C VAL A 116 5.47 -2.59 34.27
N ARG A 117 6.80 -2.61 34.46
CA ARG A 117 7.76 -2.48 33.34
C ARG A 117 7.62 -3.62 32.34
N SER A 118 7.59 -4.87 32.80
CA SER A 118 7.50 -6.05 31.95
C SER A 118 6.16 -6.14 31.22
N VAL A 119 5.04 -5.91 31.92
CA VAL A 119 3.69 -5.96 31.32
C VAL A 119 3.45 -4.76 30.40
N GLY A 120 3.83 -3.55 30.82
CA GLY A 120 3.68 -2.34 30.02
C GLY A 120 4.48 -2.40 28.73
N MET A 121 5.65 -3.03 28.74
CA MET A 121 6.43 -3.29 27.52
C MET A 121 5.73 -4.21 26.52
N MET A 122 4.86 -5.14 26.95
CA MET A 122 4.06 -5.94 26.01
C MET A 122 3.08 -5.06 25.21
N LEU A 123 2.75 -3.85 25.67
CA LEU A 123 1.93 -2.92 24.87
C LEU A 123 2.68 -2.38 23.65
N LEU A 124 4.02 -2.32 23.67
CA LEU A 124 4.80 -1.95 22.49
C LEU A 124 4.63 -3.00 21.38
N LEU A 125 4.42 -4.29 21.72
CA LEU A 125 4.08 -5.30 20.72
C LEU A 125 2.79 -4.96 19.98
N ILE A 126 1.77 -4.45 20.68
CA ILE A 126 0.49 -4.05 20.07
C ILE A 126 0.71 -2.89 19.09
N VAL A 127 1.55 -1.91 19.46
CA VAL A 127 1.95 -0.83 18.54
C VAL A 127 2.68 -1.41 17.33
N GLY A 128 3.58 -2.37 17.53
CA GLY A 128 4.29 -3.05 16.44
C GLY A 128 3.37 -3.79 15.48
N VAL A 129 2.33 -4.48 15.98
CA VAL A 129 1.31 -5.14 15.15
C VAL A 129 0.50 -4.10 14.36
N TYR A 130 0.19 -2.94 14.95
CA TYR A 130 -0.46 -1.86 14.23
C TYR A 130 0.44 -1.30 13.11
N VAL A 131 1.71 -1.00 13.42
CA VAL A 131 2.67 -0.47 12.44
C VAL A 131 2.92 -1.47 11.32
N SER A 132 3.01 -2.77 11.63
CA SER A 132 3.21 -3.80 10.61
C SER A 132 2.03 -3.93 9.64
N ALA A 133 0.80 -3.69 10.11
CA ALA A 133 -0.41 -3.79 9.31
C ALA A 133 -0.64 -2.60 8.37
N PHE A 134 -0.25 -1.38 8.79
CA PHE A 134 -0.62 -0.15 8.08
C PHE A 134 0.54 0.62 7.46
N HIS A 135 1.77 0.44 7.97
CA HIS A 135 2.92 1.28 7.60
C HIS A 135 4.03 0.47 6.94
N GLY A 136 4.92 1.17 6.25
CA GLY A 136 6.05 0.56 5.55
C GLY A 136 7.13 -0.01 6.50
N THR A 137 7.98 -0.86 5.94
CA THR A 137 9.05 -1.59 6.65
C THR A 137 10.01 -0.66 7.42
N LYS A 138 10.22 0.57 6.94
CA LYS A 138 11.08 1.57 7.60
C LYS A 138 10.48 2.06 8.92
N ALA A 139 9.17 2.34 8.95
CA ALA A 139 8.48 2.74 10.17
C ALA A 139 8.50 1.61 11.21
N LEU A 140 8.29 0.37 10.74
CA LEU A 140 8.37 -0.80 11.59
C LEU A 140 9.78 -1.00 12.17
N ALA A 141 10.83 -0.80 11.36
CA ALA A 141 12.21 -0.88 11.84
C ALA A 141 12.51 0.16 12.93
N VAL A 142 12.03 1.40 12.78
CA VAL A 142 12.16 2.45 13.82
C VAL A 142 11.48 2.01 15.11
N HIS A 143 10.24 1.52 15.03
CA HIS A 143 9.50 1.01 16.19
C HIS A 143 10.21 -0.19 16.85
N THR A 144 10.74 -1.12 16.06
CA THR A 144 11.51 -2.27 16.56
C THR A 144 12.77 -1.83 17.29
N ILE A 145 13.53 -0.88 16.74
CA ILE A 145 14.72 -0.30 17.39
C ILE A 145 14.33 0.42 18.68
N TRP A 146 13.26 1.21 18.66
CA TRP A 146 12.73 1.87 19.85
C TRP A 146 12.40 0.85 20.94
N SER A 147 11.66 -0.21 20.61
CA SER A 147 11.20 -1.23 21.56
C SER A 147 12.36 -2.01 22.18
N LEU A 148 13.37 -2.38 21.39
CA LEU A 148 14.59 -3.02 21.88
C LEU A 148 15.41 -2.08 22.78
N THR A 149 15.54 -0.81 22.39
CA THR A 149 16.27 0.18 23.18
C THR A 149 15.55 0.45 24.50
N ALA A 150 14.23 0.61 24.47
CA ALA A 150 13.39 0.75 25.66
C ALA A 150 13.55 -0.44 26.61
N ALA A 151 13.61 -1.67 26.08
CA ALA A 151 13.86 -2.87 26.87
C ALA A 151 15.17 -2.80 27.67
N VAL A 152 16.26 -2.47 26.97
CA VAL A 152 17.58 -2.36 27.58
C VAL A 152 17.57 -1.26 28.64
N LEU A 153 17.05 -0.08 28.31
CA LEU A 153 17.00 1.06 29.23
C LEU A 153 16.16 0.77 30.48
N LEU A 154 15.01 0.11 30.35
CA LEU A 154 14.14 -0.24 31.47
C LEU A 154 14.71 -1.36 32.34
N ALA A 155 15.59 -2.20 31.78
CA ALA A 155 16.31 -3.24 32.50
C ALA A 155 17.47 -2.69 33.36
N VAL A 156 18.10 -1.56 32.97
CA VAL A 156 19.27 -1.01 33.67
C VAL A 156 19.04 -0.81 35.17
N PRO A 157 17.94 -0.16 35.62
CA PRO A 157 17.72 0.01 37.05
C PRO A 157 17.52 -1.32 37.80
N MET A 158 17.04 -2.35 37.12
CA MET A 158 16.76 -3.66 37.71
C MET A 158 18.07 -4.43 38.00
N PHE A 159 19.06 -4.31 37.12
CA PHE A 159 20.42 -4.79 37.40
C PHE A 159 21.02 -4.05 38.61
N SER A 160 20.83 -2.72 38.69
CA SER A 160 21.36 -1.93 39.80
C SER A 160 20.72 -2.26 41.15
N SER A 161 19.46 -2.69 41.15
CA SER A 161 18.74 -3.14 42.35
C SER A 161 18.94 -4.62 42.68
N GLY A 162 19.78 -5.35 41.92
CA GLY A 162 20.06 -6.78 42.13
C GLY A 162 19.01 -7.74 41.57
N ASP A 163 17.96 -7.25 40.91
CA ASP A 163 16.90 -8.08 40.32
C ASP A 163 17.26 -8.49 38.88
N ILE A 164 18.32 -9.29 38.78
CA ILE A 164 18.90 -9.74 37.50
C ILE A 164 17.90 -10.61 36.74
N SER A 165 17.17 -11.49 37.43
CA SER A 165 16.22 -12.42 36.80
C SER A 165 15.12 -11.68 36.05
N SER A 166 14.48 -10.70 36.67
CA SER A 166 13.43 -9.93 36.02
C SER A 166 13.97 -9.10 34.86
N ALA A 167 15.20 -8.59 34.97
CA ALA A 167 15.85 -7.80 33.91
C ALA A 167 16.09 -8.66 32.66
N VAL A 168 16.60 -9.88 32.86
CA VAL A 168 16.82 -10.86 31.78
C VAL A 168 15.50 -11.30 31.17
N ILE A 169 14.47 -11.60 31.98
CA ILE A 169 13.13 -11.96 31.49
C ILE A 169 12.56 -10.87 30.59
N LEU A 170 12.70 -9.60 30.99
CA LEU A 170 12.22 -8.46 30.21
C LEU A 170 12.94 -8.34 28.86
N ILE A 171 14.27 -8.43 28.85
CA ILE A 171 15.07 -8.35 27.62
C ILE A 171 14.75 -9.52 26.68
N LEU A 172 14.72 -10.76 27.19
CA LEU A 172 14.43 -11.94 26.38
C LEU A 172 12.98 -11.93 25.89
N GLY A 173 12.03 -11.57 26.75
CA GLY A 173 10.61 -11.47 26.40
C GLY A 173 10.37 -10.45 25.29
N MET A 174 10.95 -9.26 25.40
CA MET A 174 10.85 -8.25 24.34
C MET A 174 11.61 -8.67 23.08
N GLY A 175 12.82 -9.23 23.22
CA GLY A 175 13.60 -9.75 22.10
C GLY A 175 12.86 -10.81 21.29
N ALA A 176 12.11 -11.70 21.97
CA ALA A 176 11.24 -12.67 21.31
C ALA A 176 9.99 -12.01 20.69
N ALA A 177 9.32 -11.11 21.42
CA ALA A 177 8.10 -10.46 20.97
C ALA A 177 8.30 -9.60 19.72
N VAL A 178 9.39 -8.84 19.65
CA VAL A 178 9.65 -7.87 18.57
C VAL A 178 9.94 -8.52 17.21
N VAL A 179 10.20 -9.83 17.18
CA VAL A 179 10.34 -10.60 15.92
C VAL A 179 8.98 -10.81 15.25
N VAL A 180 7.89 -10.84 16.03
CA VAL A 180 6.55 -11.18 15.52
C VAL A 180 6.05 -10.16 14.49
N PRO A 181 6.07 -8.83 14.73
CA PRO A 181 5.53 -7.89 13.76
C PRO A 181 6.27 -7.87 12.41
N PRO A 182 7.62 -7.84 12.35
CA PRO A 182 8.35 -7.97 11.08
C PRO A 182 8.07 -9.30 10.37
N GLY A 183 7.98 -10.40 11.11
CA GLY A 183 7.64 -11.71 10.56
C GLY A 183 6.25 -11.74 9.92
N LEU A 184 5.24 -11.20 10.63
CA LEU A 184 3.88 -11.05 10.08
C LEU A 184 3.85 -10.15 8.85
N GLN A 185 4.55 -9.01 8.88
CA GLN A 185 4.64 -8.10 7.74
C GLN A 185 5.27 -8.77 6.52
N PHE A 186 6.36 -9.52 6.74
CA PHE A 186 7.03 -10.27 5.68
C PHE A 186 6.14 -11.37 5.09
N CYS A 187 5.45 -12.15 5.92
CA CYS A 187 4.51 -13.17 5.46
C CYS A 187 3.35 -12.54 4.66
N TYR A 188 2.78 -11.45 5.15
CA TYR A 188 1.74 -10.72 4.44
C TYR A 188 2.25 -10.20 3.08
N TRP A 189 3.44 -9.60 3.06
CA TRP A 189 4.10 -9.15 1.83
C TRP A 189 4.32 -10.27 0.83
N ALA A 190 4.85 -11.41 1.27
CA ALA A 190 5.16 -12.54 0.40
C ALA A 190 3.88 -13.11 -0.25
N LEU A 191 2.85 -13.40 0.55
CA LEU A 191 1.56 -13.92 0.07
C LEU A 191 0.89 -12.93 -0.89
N ARG A 192 0.95 -11.65 -0.55
CA ARG A 192 0.38 -10.59 -1.37
C ARG A 192 1.12 -10.44 -2.70
N SER A 193 2.44 -10.45 -2.68
CA SER A 193 3.27 -10.32 -3.90
C SER A 193 2.96 -11.43 -4.90
N GLU A 194 2.70 -12.65 -4.40
CA GLU A 194 2.24 -13.77 -5.21
C GLU A 194 0.85 -13.50 -5.82
N MET A 195 -0.12 -13.05 -5.02
CA MET A 195 -1.48 -12.72 -5.50
C MET A 195 -1.53 -11.54 -6.49
N LEU A 196 -0.57 -10.61 -6.38
CA LEU A 196 -0.46 -9.46 -7.28
C LEU A 196 0.30 -9.77 -8.56
N SER A 197 0.86 -10.97 -8.70
CA SER A 197 1.58 -11.42 -9.90
C SER A 197 0.75 -12.44 -10.68
N ASP A 198 0.98 -12.50 -11.99
CA ASP A 198 0.47 -13.55 -12.86
C ASP A 198 1.41 -14.77 -12.80
N PRO A 199 0.93 -15.98 -12.47
CA PRO A 199 1.80 -17.13 -12.24
C PRO A 199 2.47 -17.66 -13.52
N LEU A 200 1.92 -17.37 -14.70
CA LEU A 200 2.51 -17.80 -15.98
C LEU A 200 3.65 -16.87 -16.39
N THR A 201 3.39 -15.56 -16.40
CA THR A 201 4.31 -14.57 -16.98
C THR A 201 5.19 -13.87 -15.95
N MET A 202 4.87 -13.99 -14.66
CA MET A 202 5.50 -13.25 -13.55
C MET A 202 5.42 -11.72 -13.69
N LEU A 203 4.59 -11.20 -14.61
CA LEU A 203 4.18 -9.81 -14.61
C LEU A 203 3.17 -9.57 -13.50
N LEU A 204 2.82 -8.31 -13.24
CA LEU A 204 1.69 -8.02 -12.37
C LEU A 204 0.41 -8.60 -12.97
N SER A 205 -0.47 -9.12 -12.12
CA SER A 205 -1.85 -9.43 -12.51
C SER A 205 -2.64 -8.13 -12.65
N ARG A 206 -3.88 -8.20 -13.17
CA ARG A 206 -4.82 -7.07 -13.13
C ARG A 206 -4.96 -6.44 -11.73
N ARG A 207 -4.98 -7.28 -10.68
CA ARG A 207 -5.01 -6.81 -9.28
C ARG A 207 -3.71 -6.11 -8.88
N GLY A 208 -2.57 -6.61 -9.34
CA GLY A 208 -1.27 -5.97 -9.18
C GLY A 208 -1.20 -4.60 -9.84
N LEU A 209 -1.74 -4.48 -11.06
CA LEU A 209 -1.84 -3.20 -11.77
C LEU A 209 -2.66 -2.19 -10.97
N ASP A 210 -3.87 -2.58 -10.52
CA ASP A 210 -4.74 -1.71 -9.73
C ASP A 210 -4.07 -1.26 -8.43
N TYR A 211 -3.35 -2.17 -7.74
CA TYR A 211 -2.65 -1.84 -6.51
C TYR A 211 -1.51 -0.83 -6.74
N HIS A 212 -0.59 -1.13 -7.65
CA HIS A 212 0.61 -0.31 -7.84
C HIS A 212 0.35 1.01 -8.57
N SER A 213 -0.72 1.09 -9.37
CA SER A 213 -1.06 2.31 -10.10
C SER A 213 -1.80 3.35 -9.25
N ALA A 214 -2.42 2.96 -8.13
CA ALA A 214 -3.23 3.86 -7.29
C ALA A 214 -2.50 5.16 -6.92
N GLY A 215 -1.27 5.06 -6.40
CA GLY A 215 -0.44 6.22 -6.07
C GLY A 215 -0.01 7.07 -7.27
N MET A 216 0.07 6.48 -8.47
CA MET A 216 0.41 7.19 -9.70
C MET A 216 -0.72 8.14 -10.13
N PHE A 217 -1.98 7.78 -9.93
CA PHE A 217 -3.10 8.66 -10.29
C PHE A 217 -3.50 9.61 -9.15
N ALA A 218 -3.20 9.26 -7.90
CA ALA A 218 -3.53 10.10 -6.74
C ALA A 218 -2.62 11.32 -6.58
N ARG A 219 -1.39 11.29 -7.12
CA ARG A 219 -0.43 12.39 -7.01
C ARG A 219 -0.56 13.34 -8.22
N PRO A 220 -1.01 14.59 -8.03
CA PRO A 220 -0.98 15.58 -9.09
C PRO A 220 0.47 15.88 -9.50
N GLY A 221 0.69 16.16 -10.78
CA GLY A 221 2.02 16.47 -11.29
C GLY A 221 1.98 16.98 -12.73
N PRO A 222 3.06 17.65 -13.18
CA PRO A 222 3.12 18.23 -14.52
C PRO A 222 3.20 17.16 -15.61
N ILE A 223 3.70 15.97 -15.27
CA ILE A 223 3.82 14.84 -16.19
C ILE A 223 2.52 14.00 -16.10
N PRO A 224 1.76 13.87 -17.21
CA PRO A 224 0.53 13.10 -17.23
C PRO A 224 0.80 11.59 -17.08
N VAL A 225 -0.25 10.84 -16.75
CA VAL A 225 -0.21 9.38 -16.68
C VAL A 225 -0.71 8.83 -18.01
N SER A 226 0.13 8.07 -18.70
CA SER A 226 -0.20 7.37 -19.95
C SER A 226 -0.48 5.90 -19.66
N VAL A 227 -1.55 5.38 -20.27
CA VAL A 227 -2.00 3.99 -20.15
C VAL A 227 -2.04 3.36 -21.53
N MET A 228 -1.39 2.22 -21.68
CA MET A 228 -1.39 1.41 -22.90
C MET A 228 -2.09 0.09 -22.61
N MET A 229 -3.17 -0.20 -23.33
CA MET A 229 -3.79 -1.52 -23.41
C MET A 229 -3.27 -2.23 -24.65
N ILE A 230 -2.85 -3.47 -24.49
CA ILE A 230 -2.17 -4.27 -25.51
C ILE A 230 -2.87 -5.62 -25.59
N ASP A 231 -3.22 -6.07 -26.79
CA ASP A 231 -3.83 -7.38 -26.99
C ASP A 231 -3.16 -8.06 -28.19
N LEU A 232 -2.80 -9.33 -28.02
CA LEU A 232 -2.15 -10.13 -29.07
C LEU A 232 -3.13 -10.46 -30.22
N ASP A 233 -2.77 -10.09 -31.43
CA ASP A 233 -3.63 -10.29 -32.58
C ASP A 233 -3.67 -11.77 -32.99
N ARG A 234 -4.90 -12.28 -33.13
CA ARG A 234 -5.20 -13.67 -33.54
C ARG A 234 -4.55 -14.73 -32.64
N PHE A 235 -4.38 -14.44 -31.35
CA PHE A 235 -3.77 -15.39 -30.40
C PHE A 235 -4.51 -16.73 -30.32
N LYS A 236 -5.85 -16.72 -30.43
CA LYS A 236 -6.63 -17.96 -30.56
C LYS A 236 -6.15 -18.88 -31.69
N THR A 237 -5.77 -18.32 -32.85
CA THR A 237 -5.24 -19.12 -33.97
C THR A 237 -3.91 -19.80 -33.61
N VAL A 238 -3.09 -19.18 -32.76
CA VAL A 238 -1.87 -19.81 -32.24
C VAL A 238 -2.23 -21.03 -31.40
N ASN A 239 -3.17 -20.89 -30.46
CA ASN A 239 -3.64 -22.01 -29.64
C ASN A 239 -4.24 -23.13 -30.48
N ASP A 240 -5.10 -22.79 -31.45
CA ASP A 240 -5.79 -23.75 -32.30
C ASP A 240 -4.80 -24.51 -33.21
N THR A 241 -3.69 -23.88 -33.62
CA THR A 241 -2.71 -24.47 -34.55
C THR A 241 -1.58 -25.22 -33.84
N PHE A 242 -1.07 -24.68 -32.73
CA PHE A 242 0.14 -25.17 -32.06
C PHE A 242 -0.13 -25.73 -30.65
N GLY A 243 -1.37 -25.67 -30.17
CA GLY A 243 -1.77 -26.11 -28.84
C GLY A 243 -1.53 -25.07 -27.75
N HIS A 244 -2.20 -25.25 -26.61
CA HIS A 244 -2.15 -24.31 -25.49
C HIS A 244 -0.76 -24.13 -24.88
N SER A 245 0.06 -25.19 -24.82
CA SER A 245 1.43 -25.07 -24.31
C SER A 245 2.29 -24.11 -25.14
N ALA A 246 2.11 -24.11 -26.48
CA ALA A 246 2.79 -23.14 -27.34
C ALA A 246 2.23 -21.72 -27.16
N GLY A 247 0.92 -21.59 -26.90
CA GLY A 247 0.30 -20.32 -26.52
C GLY A 247 0.88 -19.76 -25.21
N ASP A 248 1.07 -20.60 -24.21
CA ASP A 248 1.69 -20.23 -22.93
C ASP A 248 3.13 -19.73 -23.14
N ASP A 249 3.92 -20.42 -23.95
CA ASP A 249 5.27 -19.98 -24.31
C ASP A 249 5.25 -18.61 -25.01
N VAL A 250 4.28 -18.38 -25.92
CA VAL A 250 4.09 -17.08 -26.57
C VAL A 250 3.78 -15.98 -25.57
N LEU A 251 2.92 -16.24 -24.58
CA LEU A 251 2.59 -15.29 -23.53
C LEU A 251 3.80 -14.95 -22.65
N VAL A 252 4.58 -15.97 -22.26
CA VAL A 252 5.81 -15.79 -21.47
C VAL A 252 6.82 -14.93 -22.24
N ARG A 253 7.07 -15.23 -23.52
CA ARG A 253 8.02 -14.46 -24.34
C ARG A 253 7.54 -13.04 -24.63
N THR A 254 6.24 -12.87 -24.87
CA THR A 254 5.63 -11.54 -25.02
C THR A 254 5.82 -10.73 -23.74
N ALA A 255 5.56 -11.32 -22.58
CA ALA A 255 5.76 -10.65 -21.30
C ALA A 255 7.23 -10.22 -21.07
N GLU A 256 8.19 -11.09 -21.40
CA GLU A 256 9.61 -10.76 -21.33
C GLU A 256 9.98 -9.57 -22.24
N ARG A 257 9.46 -9.55 -23.47
CA ARG A 257 9.69 -8.48 -24.46
C ARG A 257 9.07 -7.18 -24.02
N LEU A 258 7.82 -7.20 -23.57
CA LEU A 258 7.14 -6.02 -23.03
C LEU A 258 7.92 -5.46 -21.83
N ARG A 259 8.33 -6.31 -20.89
CA ARG A 259 9.12 -5.86 -19.72
C ARG A 259 10.45 -5.21 -20.11
N ARG A 260 11.14 -5.71 -21.13
CA ARG A 260 12.42 -5.15 -21.61
C ARG A 260 12.25 -3.87 -22.42
N ALA A 261 11.18 -3.77 -23.21
CA ALA A 261 10.89 -2.64 -24.07
C ALA A 261 10.09 -1.54 -23.37
N ALA A 262 9.46 -1.82 -22.23
CA ALA A 262 8.68 -0.83 -21.49
C ALA A 262 9.57 0.32 -21.00
N PRO A 263 9.03 1.55 -20.92
CA PRO A 263 9.75 2.68 -20.34
C PRO A 263 10.23 2.43 -18.91
N ALA A 264 11.31 3.09 -18.50
CA ALA A 264 11.75 3.07 -17.11
C ALA A 264 10.62 3.52 -16.17
N HIS A 265 10.53 2.89 -14.99
CA HIS A 265 9.49 3.15 -13.99
C HIS A 265 8.04 2.91 -14.44
N SER A 266 7.83 2.19 -15.54
CA SER A 266 6.48 1.74 -15.93
C SER A 266 6.01 0.57 -15.08
N ILE A 267 4.71 0.49 -14.86
CA ILE A 267 4.03 -0.69 -14.34
C ILE A 267 3.63 -1.55 -15.54
N VAL A 268 4.03 -2.82 -15.56
CA VAL A 268 3.72 -3.76 -16.64
C VAL A 268 2.92 -4.92 -16.05
N SER A 269 1.75 -5.22 -16.63
CA SER A 269 0.86 -6.27 -16.15
C SER A 269 0.32 -7.13 -17.28
N ARG A 270 0.03 -8.41 -16.98
CA ARG A 270 -0.91 -9.22 -17.75
C ARG A 270 -2.31 -8.93 -17.20
N PHE A 271 -3.10 -8.23 -18.01
CA PHE A 271 -4.42 -7.72 -17.61
C PHE A 271 -5.52 -8.78 -17.77
N GLY A 272 -5.38 -9.64 -18.78
CA GLY A 272 -6.33 -10.69 -19.14
C GLY A 272 -5.63 -11.92 -19.72
N GLY A 273 -6.35 -12.74 -20.49
CA GLY A 273 -5.79 -13.96 -21.10
C GLY A 273 -4.61 -13.65 -22.03
N GLU A 274 -4.87 -12.88 -23.09
CA GLU A 274 -3.89 -12.41 -24.08
C GLU A 274 -3.66 -10.89 -24.04
N GLU A 275 -4.22 -10.25 -23.01
CA GLU A 275 -4.18 -8.80 -22.80
C GLU A 275 -3.10 -8.41 -21.80
N PHE A 276 -2.37 -7.34 -22.12
CA PHE A 276 -1.37 -6.71 -21.29
C PHE A 276 -1.70 -5.23 -21.10
N ALA A 277 -1.21 -4.65 -20.02
CA ALA A 277 -1.33 -3.22 -19.76
C ALA A 277 -0.01 -2.64 -19.28
N ILE A 278 0.27 -1.42 -19.71
CA ILE A 278 1.44 -0.64 -19.27
C ILE A 278 0.97 0.74 -18.81
N ILE A 279 1.38 1.14 -17.61
CA ILE A 279 1.09 2.46 -17.04
C ILE A 279 2.40 3.18 -16.72
N VAL A 280 2.54 4.42 -17.18
CA VAL A 280 3.76 5.22 -17.00
C VAL A 280 3.45 6.71 -16.94
N ARG A 281 4.22 7.48 -16.16
CA ARG A 281 4.19 8.95 -16.23
C ARG A 281 5.01 9.44 -17.42
N MET A 282 4.32 9.87 -18.47
CA MET A 282 4.94 10.26 -19.74
C MET A 282 3.97 11.08 -20.59
N PRO A 283 4.42 12.12 -21.31
CA PRO A 283 3.63 12.83 -22.33
C PRO A 283 3.11 11.90 -23.43
N VAL A 284 2.04 12.31 -24.13
CA VAL A 284 1.38 11.45 -25.11
C VAL A 284 2.27 11.11 -26.30
N GLU A 285 3.12 12.03 -26.74
CA GLU A 285 4.03 11.88 -27.87
C GLU A 285 5.10 10.82 -27.57
N ASP A 286 5.71 10.90 -26.39
CA ASP A 286 6.71 9.93 -25.92
C ASP A 286 6.06 8.57 -25.68
N ALA A 287 4.85 8.56 -25.11
CA ALA A 287 4.09 7.32 -24.89
C ALA A 287 3.72 6.64 -26.21
N ARG A 288 3.39 7.41 -27.25
CA ARG A 288 3.13 6.90 -28.60
C ARG A 288 4.38 6.28 -29.20
N ALA A 289 5.53 6.94 -29.10
CA ALA A 289 6.81 6.39 -29.56
C ALA A 289 7.20 5.11 -28.80
N ALA A 290 6.90 5.05 -27.50
CA ALA A 290 7.09 3.84 -26.70
C ALA A 290 6.14 2.70 -27.12
N ALA A 291 4.87 3.00 -27.41
CA ALA A 291 3.90 2.03 -27.93
C ALA A 291 4.36 1.45 -29.28
N GLU A 292 4.88 2.26 -30.20
CA GLU A 292 5.44 1.77 -31.47
C GLU A 292 6.66 0.86 -31.26
N ARG A 293 7.51 1.16 -30.27
CA ARG A 293 8.62 0.28 -29.91
C ARG A 293 8.15 -1.06 -29.33
N LEU A 294 7.13 -1.03 -28.47
CA LEU A 294 6.51 -2.23 -27.91
C LEU A 294 5.90 -3.10 -29.00
N LEU A 295 5.20 -2.49 -29.95
CA LEU A 295 4.64 -3.18 -31.12
C LEU A 295 5.71 -3.94 -31.90
N ARG A 296 6.83 -3.28 -32.22
CA ARG A 296 7.98 -3.91 -32.90
C ARG A 296 8.60 -5.04 -32.08
N ALA A 297 8.74 -4.86 -30.77
CA ALA A 297 9.30 -5.88 -29.89
C ALA A 297 8.42 -7.15 -29.84
N VAL A 298 7.10 -6.99 -29.77
CA VAL A 298 6.16 -8.14 -29.78
C VAL A 298 6.22 -8.89 -31.11
N ALA A 299 6.35 -8.17 -32.23
CA ALA A 299 6.35 -8.73 -33.58
C ALA A 299 7.59 -9.59 -33.93
N GLU A 300 8.61 -9.63 -33.10
CA GLU A 300 9.75 -10.54 -33.29
C GLU A 300 9.28 -12.01 -33.29
N PRO A 301 9.77 -12.90 -34.18
CA PRO A 301 9.38 -14.31 -34.17
C PRO A 301 9.74 -15.03 -32.86
N ILE A 302 8.91 -15.98 -32.44
CA ILE A 302 9.15 -16.91 -31.31
C ILE A 302 9.26 -18.31 -31.91
N GLY A 303 10.49 -18.73 -32.21
CA GLY A 303 10.71 -19.93 -33.02
C GLY A 303 10.09 -19.74 -34.41
N SER A 304 9.14 -20.61 -34.77
CA SER A 304 8.37 -20.52 -36.02
C SER A 304 7.07 -19.71 -35.89
N ILE A 305 6.69 -19.27 -34.70
CA ILE A 305 5.43 -18.56 -34.43
C ILE A 305 5.67 -17.05 -34.53
N SER A 306 4.85 -16.35 -35.30
CA SER A 306 4.85 -14.88 -35.37
C SER A 306 3.50 -14.35 -34.93
N VAL A 307 3.51 -13.43 -33.97
CA VAL A 307 2.30 -12.74 -33.47
C VAL A 307 2.52 -11.24 -33.59
N THR A 308 1.44 -10.49 -33.76
CA THR A 308 1.48 -9.01 -33.66
C THR A 308 0.57 -8.59 -32.52
N ALA A 309 0.49 -7.29 -32.22
CA ALA A 309 -0.40 -6.79 -31.20
C ALA A 309 -1.15 -5.54 -31.66
N SER A 310 -2.29 -5.31 -31.06
CA SER A 310 -3.03 -4.05 -31.16
C SER A 310 -2.82 -3.28 -29.86
N ILE A 311 -2.48 -1.99 -29.97
CA ILE A 311 -2.21 -1.13 -28.80
C ILE A 311 -3.14 0.08 -28.81
N GLY A 312 -3.85 0.28 -27.71
CA GLY A 312 -4.60 1.50 -27.43
C GLY A 312 -3.91 2.34 -26.36
N LEU A 313 -3.72 3.63 -26.64
CA LEU A 313 -3.07 4.59 -25.74
C LEU A 313 -4.08 5.64 -25.26
N ALA A 314 -4.19 5.83 -23.95
CA ALA A 314 -4.94 6.95 -23.36
C ALA A 314 -4.06 7.73 -22.37
N VAL A 315 -4.34 9.03 -22.21
CA VAL A 315 -3.57 9.92 -21.35
C VAL A 315 -4.47 10.64 -20.37
N PHE A 316 -4.05 10.61 -19.11
CA PHE A 316 -4.71 11.26 -17.99
C PHE A 316 -3.88 12.44 -17.50
N HIS A 317 -4.47 13.63 -17.59
CA HIS A 317 -3.96 14.81 -16.91
C HIS A 317 -4.66 14.92 -15.56
N ALA A 318 -3.92 14.76 -14.47
CA ALA A 318 -4.48 14.95 -13.14
C ALA A 318 -4.96 16.41 -13.01
N PRO A 319 -6.28 16.68 -12.88
CA PRO A 319 -6.75 18.05 -12.73
C PRO A 319 -6.30 18.59 -11.37
N ALA A 320 -5.84 19.85 -11.33
CA ALA A 320 -5.38 20.50 -10.12
C ALA A 320 -6.47 20.68 -9.03
N ALA A 321 -7.75 20.46 -9.35
CA ALA A 321 -8.87 20.93 -8.53
C ALA A 321 -10.07 19.98 -8.37
N ARG A 322 -10.05 18.74 -8.89
CA ARG A 322 -11.16 17.80 -8.65
C ARG A 322 -10.68 16.37 -8.39
N PRO A 323 -11.09 15.75 -7.26
CA PRO A 323 -10.98 14.31 -7.12
C PRO A 323 -11.87 13.65 -8.17
N CYS A 324 -11.30 12.85 -9.05
CA CYS A 324 -12.08 11.90 -9.81
C CYS A 324 -12.23 10.64 -8.95
N ASP A 325 -13.45 10.15 -8.80
CA ASP A 325 -13.66 8.84 -8.22
C ASP A 325 -13.24 7.80 -9.26
N GLN A 326 -12.02 7.25 -9.10
CA GLN A 326 -11.43 6.18 -9.92
C GLN A 326 -10.90 6.57 -11.31
N PRO A 327 -9.96 7.55 -11.41
CA PRO A 327 -9.37 7.97 -12.69
C PRO A 327 -8.68 6.81 -13.44
N VAL A 328 -8.15 5.81 -12.73
CA VAL A 328 -7.48 4.65 -13.34
C VAL A 328 -8.41 3.88 -14.27
N ARG A 329 -9.63 3.57 -13.80
CA ARG A 329 -10.57 2.71 -14.53
C ARG A 329 -11.10 3.38 -15.79
N GLU A 330 -11.39 4.68 -15.70
CA GLU A 330 -11.86 5.44 -16.86
C GLU A 330 -10.80 5.51 -17.96
N VAL A 331 -9.54 5.75 -17.58
CA VAL A 331 -8.44 5.87 -18.53
C VAL A 331 -8.09 4.51 -19.15
N ILE A 332 -8.12 3.42 -18.36
CA ILE A 332 -8.02 2.06 -18.87
C ILE A 332 -9.11 1.78 -19.90
N ARG A 333 -10.38 2.14 -19.62
CA ARG A 333 -11.49 1.95 -20.55
C ARG A 333 -11.30 2.72 -21.86
N SER A 334 -10.76 3.94 -21.80
CA SER A 334 -10.46 4.72 -23.01
C SER A 334 -9.31 4.11 -23.82
N ALA A 335 -8.27 3.60 -23.17
CA ALA A 335 -7.18 2.87 -23.82
C ALA A 335 -7.70 1.57 -24.46
N ASP A 336 -8.54 0.82 -23.76
CA ASP A 336 -9.19 -0.40 -24.27
C ASP A 336 -10.05 -0.12 -25.52
N THR A 337 -10.84 0.96 -25.49
CA THR A 337 -11.62 1.39 -26.67
C THR A 337 -10.71 1.70 -27.86
N ALA A 338 -9.58 2.36 -27.63
CA ALA A 338 -8.61 2.65 -28.69
C ALA A 338 -7.92 1.37 -29.21
N MET A 339 -7.61 0.42 -28.33
CA MET A 339 -7.05 -0.89 -28.69
C MET A 339 -8.02 -1.67 -29.58
N TYR A 340 -9.30 -1.66 -29.24
CA TYR A 340 -10.34 -2.28 -30.05
C TYR A 340 -10.45 -1.62 -31.44
N GLN A 341 -10.32 -0.30 -31.53
CA GLN A 341 -10.23 0.40 -32.83
C GLN A 341 -9.00 -0.02 -33.65
N ALA A 342 -7.86 -0.29 -33.01
CA ALA A 342 -6.68 -0.81 -33.69
C ALA A 342 -6.96 -2.20 -34.28
N LYS A 343 -7.62 -3.10 -33.54
CA LYS A 343 -8.06 -4.42 -34.03
C LYS A 343 -8.98 -4.32 -35.23
N GLN A 344 -9.96 -3.42 -35.19
CA GLN A 344 -10.90 -3.21 -36.31
C GLN A 344 -10.22 -2.71 -37.59
N ARG A 345 -9.06 -2.06 -37.48
CA ARG A 345 -8.27 -1.57 -38.62
C ARG A 345 -7.30 -2.61 -39.20
N GLY A 346 -7.40 -3.87 -38.76
CA GLY A 346 -6.57 -4.97 -39.24
C GLY A 346 -5.46 -5.41 -38.27
N GLY A 347 -5.38 -4.79 -37.08
CA GLY A 347 -4.38 -5.10 -36.07
C GLY A 347 -3.00 -4.52 -36.37
N ASN A 348 -1.99 -4.96 -35.61
CA ASN A 348 -0.60 -4.54 -35.72
C ASN A 348 -0.43 -3.00 -35.75
N ALA A 349 -1.11 -2.30 -34.86
CA ALA A 349 -1.19 -0.84 -34.89
C ALA A 349 -1.32 -0.23 -33.49
N VAL A 350 -0.95 1.04 -33.40
CA VAL A 350 -1.18 1.90 -32.22
C VAL A 350 -2.29 2.88 -32.54
N VAL A 351 -3.30 2.98 -31.67
CA VAL A 351 -4.36 4.00 -31.75
C VAL A 351 -4.35 4.80 -30.44
N VAL A 352 -4.37 6.12 -30.56
CA VAL A 352 -4.48 7.03 -29.42
C VAL A 352 -5.94 7.39 -29.22
N ALA A 353 -6.45 7.21 -28.00
CA ALA A 353 -7.79 7.63 -27.62
C ALA A 353 -7.95 9.13 -27.86
N GLY A 354 -9.15 9.54 -28.32
CA GLY A 354 -9.50 10.95 -28.41
C GLY A 354 -9.31 11.64 -27.05
N ARG A 355 -8.93 12.92 -27.07
CA ARG A 355 -8.60 13.70 -25.86
C ARG A 355 -9.71 13.51 -24.82
N LEU A 356 -9.39 12.91 -23.68
CA LEU A 356 -10.24 12.96 -22.47
C LEU A 356 -10.19 14.40 -21.93
N SER A 357 -10.83 15.34 -22.63
CA SER A 357 -11.36 16.50 -21.92
C SER A 357 -12.52 15.96 -21.12
N MET A 358 -12.43 15.91 -19.78
CA MET A 358 -13.64 15.84 -18.99
C MET A 358 -14.51 17.02 -19.44
N LEU A 359 -15.54 16.70 -20.21
CA LEU A 359 -16.53 17.66 -20.66
C LEU A 359 -17.02 18.40 -19.41
N SER A 360 -16.91 19.72 -19.43
CA SER A 360 -17.80 20.54 -18.60
C SER A 360 -19.23 20.05 -18.88
N PRO A 361 -20.08 19.78 -17.88
CA PRO A 361 -21.48 19.61 -18.16
C PRO A 361 -21.94 20.89 -18.84
N ALA A 362 -22.33 20.78 -20.11
CA ALA A 362 -22.94 21.87 -20.84
C ALA A 362 -24.21 22.26 -20.09
N SER A 363 -24.28 23.54 -19.75
CA SER A 363 -25.49 24.36 -19.55
C SER A 363 -26.80 23.57 -19.54
N GLU A 364 -27.36 23.41 -18.34
CA GLU A 364 -28.80 23.21 -18.19
C GLU A 364 -29.53 24.22 -19.06
N GLY A 365 -30.38 23.69 -19.95
CA GLY A 365 -31.22 24.48 -20.80
C GLY A 365 -32.03 25.46 -19.95
N ARG A 366 -31.80 26.76 -20.18
CA ARG A 366 -32.81 27.78 -19.88
C ARG A 366 -34.02 27.48 -20.77
N SER A 367 -34.93 26.68 -20.25
CA SER A 367 -36.29 26.58 -20.75
C SER A 367 -36.93 27.97 -20.61
N ASN A 368 -37.16 28.61 -21.75
CA ASN A 368 -37.99 29.79 -21.87
C ASN A 368 -39.40 29.44 -21.40
N HIS A 369 -39.78 29.91 -20.21
CA HIS A 369 -41.19 29.99 -19.84
C HIS A 369 -41.87 31.05 -20.71
N VAL A 370 -42.52 30.59 -21.77
CA VAL A 370 -43.55 31.35 -22.48
C VAL A 370 -44.77 31.43 -21.56
N ARG A 371 -45.06 32.64 -21.07
CA ARG A 371 -46.36 32.99 -20.49
C ARG A 371 -47.39 32.99 -21.61
N HIS A 372 -48.40 32.13 -21.55
CA HIS A 372 -49.67 32.39 -22.20
C HIS A 372 -50.77 32.55 -21.15
N ARG A 373 -51.42 33.71 -21.23
CA ARG A 373 -52.72 34.03 -20.63
C ARG A 373 -53.79 33.12 -21.21
N ALA A 374 -54.68 32.63 -20.36
CA ALA A 374 -56.14 32.69 -20.51
C ALA A 374 -56.75 32.44 -19.13
#